data_AF-A0A7C5II87-F1
#
_entry.id   AF-A0A7C5II87-F1
#
_cell.length_a   1.000
_cell.length_b   1.000
_cell.length_c   1.000
_cell.angle_alpha   90.00
_cell.angle_beta   90.00
_cell.angle_gamma   90.00
#
_symmetry.space_group_name_H-M   'P 1'
#
loop_
_entity.id
_entity.type
_entity.pdbx_description
1 polymer ?
#
loop_
_entity_poly.entity_id
_entity_poly.type
_entity_poly.pdbx_seq_one_letter_code
_entity_poly.pdbx_strand_id
1 'polypeptide(L)'
;MIPGLGAVATTFIAGVLLTRKGLGKPFGSLTQMGTIRLGKRTDKRVPKIKDFVELTELNDLVFAAWDIFPDNAYEAALKAGVLRKEHLEPVRDELEKIKPLPAVFDRNYVKKLDGPNKKTGATKYDLALQLMADIKKFKEENGLNRLVMIWCASTEVFMKPDPVHATVESLEKAMKDNHPAIAPSMIY
;
A
#
# COMPACT_ATOMS: atom_id res chain seq x y z
N MET A 1 -3.97 -1.97 -2.11
CA MET A 1 -4.10 -1.90 -0.64
C MET A 1 -2.72 -1.62 -0.06
N ILE A 2 -2.59 -0.70 0.88
CA ILE A 2 -1.28 -0.14 1.26
C ILE A 2 -1.16 -0.05 2.79
N PRO A 3 -0.46 -0.98 3.46
CA PRO A 3 -0.01 -0.76 4.82
C PRO A 3 0.97 0.41 4.85
N GLY A 4 0.65 1.45 5.61
CA GLY A 4 1.35 2.74 5.66
C GLY A 4 0.76 3.75 4.68
N LEU A 5 -0.03 4.70 5.18
CA LEU A 5 -0.55 5.87 4.46
C LEU A 5 0.38 7.09 4.64
N GLY A 6 1.69 6.85 4.55
CA GLY A 6 2.72 7.89 4.67
C GLY A 6 3.04 8.59 3.36
N ALA A 7 4.17 9.32 3.33
CA ALA A 7 4.59 10.17 2.22
C ALA A 7 4.58 9.46 0.84
N VAL A 8 5.09 8.23 0.76
CA VAL A 8 5.14 7.47 -0.50
C VAL A 8 3.73 7.12 -0.98
N ALA A 9 2.89 6.60 -0.09
CA ALA A 9 1.55 6.15 -0.41
C ALA A 9 0.65 7.32 -0.84
N THR A 10 0.66 8.42 -0.08
CA THR A 10 -0.17 9.60 -0.37
C THR A 10 0.27 10.31 -1.64
N THR A 11 1.58 10.41 -1.89
CA THR A 11 2.11 10.96 -3.15
C THR A 11 1.71 10.10 -4.34
N PHE A 12 1.80 8.77 -4.21
CA PHE A 12 1.37 7.85 -5.27
C PHE A 12 -0.12 7.99 -5.57
N ILE A 13 -0.97 7.95 -4.54
CA ILE A 13 -2.43 8.10 -4.67
C ILE A 13 -2.77 9.44 -5.33
N ALA A 14 -2.24 10.56 -4.81
CA ALA A 14 -2.49 11.89 -5.36
C ALA A 14 -2.02 12.01 -6.81
N GLY A 15 -0.84 11.47 -7.13
CA GLY A 15 -0.32 11.46 -8.50
C GLY A 15 -1.20 10.67 -9.48
N VAL A 16 -1.74 9.53 -9.04
CA VAL A 16 -2.73 8.77 -9.83
C VAL A 16 -3.99 9.61 -10.04
N LEU A 17 -4.59 10.15 -8.98
CA LEU A 17 -5.84 10.93 -9.07
C LEU A 17 -5.68 12.17 -9.97
N LEU A 18 -4.58 12.90 -9.85
CA LEU A 18 -4.27 14.04 -10.72
C LEU A 18 -4.12 13.61 -12.18
N THR A 19 -3.46 12.49 -12.44
CA THR A 19 -3.30 11.94 -13.79
C THR A 19 -4.64 11.55 -14.40
N ARG A 20 -5.55 10.94 -13.63
CA ARG A 20 -6.92 10.60 -14.09
C ARG A 20 -7.70 11.83 -14.56
N LYS A 21 -7.53 12.96 -13.87
CA LYS A 21 -8.16 14.24 -14.22
C LYS A 21 -7.43 15.01 -15.33
N GLY A 22 -6.33 14.48 -15.87
CA GLY A 22 -5.50 15.19 -16.85
C GLY A 22 -4.74 16.39 -16.27
N LEU A 23 -4.70 16.54 -14.94
CA LEU A 23 -4.04 17.63 -14.23
C LEU A 23 -2.56 17.33 -13.93
N GLY A 24 -2.09 16.13 -14.28
CA GLY A 24 -0.72 15.71 -14.13
C GLY A 24 -0.33 14.68 -15.20
N LYS A 25 0.97 14.49 -15.37
CA LYS A 25 1.52 13.37 -16.16
C LYS A 25 2.25 12.42 -15.20
N PRO A 26 2.21 11.10 -15.45
CA PRO A 26 2.82 10.10 -14.58
C PRO A 26 4.34 10.02 -14.79
N PHE A 27 5.04 11.15 -14.61
CA PHE A 27 6.48 11.25 -14.80
C PHE A 27 7.23 10.25 -13.92
N GLY A 28 8.24 9.60 -14.52
CA GLY A 28 9.02 8.54 -13.87
C GLY A 28 8.35 7.17 -13.86
N SER A 29 7.07 7.05 -14.25
CA SER A 29 6.42 5.74 -14.37
C SER A 29 6.89 4.99 -15.60
N LEU A 30 7.62 3.90 -15.38
CA LEU A 30 8.07 3.00 -16.45
C LEU A 30 6.89 2.43 -17.25
N THR A 31 5.82 2.00 -16.58
CA THR A 31 4.70 1.37 -17.28
C THR A 31 3.89 2.37 -18.10
N GLN A 32 3.76 3.61 -17.62
CA GLN A 32 2.93 4.63 -18.28
C GLN A 32 3.67 5.43 -19.35
N MET A 33 4.98 5.66 -19.19
CA MET A 33 5.78 6.51 -20.07
C MET A 33 6.96 5.80 -20.74
N GLY A 34 7.36 4.63 -20.23
CA GLY A 34 8.44 3.84 -20.79
C GLY A 34 8.07 3.20 -22.12
N THR A 35 9.11 2.81 -22.86
CA THR A 35 8.99 2.15 -24.16
C THR A 35 9.73 0.82 -24.17
N ILE A 36 9.33 -0.08 -25.06
CA ILE A 36 9.97 -1.38 -25.26
C ILE A 36 10.48 -1.47 -26.70
N ARG A 37 11.75 -1.86 -26.88
CA ARG A 37 12.32 -2.07 -28.23
C ARG A 37 11.97 -3.46 -28.74
N LEU A 38 11.35 -3.53 -29.91
CA LEU A 38 10.98 -4.77 -30.58
C LEU A 38 11.88 -5.04 -31.79
N GLY A 39 12.67 -6.11 -31.76
CA GLY A 39 13.57 -6.48 -32.86
C GLY A 39 14.89 -5.71 -32.87
N LYS A 40 15.47 -5.52 -34.05
CA LYS A 40 16.79 -4.87 -34.20
C LYS A 40 16.67 -3.36 -33.99
N ARG A 41 17.80 -2.74 -33.63
CA ARG A 41 17.88 -1.27 -33.45
C ARG A 41 17.50 -0.51 -34.73
N THR A 42 17.77 -1.07 -35.90
CA THR A 42 17.46 -0.49 -37.21
C THR A 42 15.96 -0.41 -37.50
N ASP A 43 15.15 -1.25 -36.85
CA ASP A 43 13.73 -1.41 -37.18
C ASP A 43 12.88 -0.28 -36.60
N LYS A 44 13.45 0.53 -35.68
CA LYS A 44 12.81 1.68 -35.01
C LYS A 44 11.44 1.36 -34.38
N ARG A 45 11.17 0.09 -34.05
CA ARG A 45 9.93 -0.34 -33.36
C ARG A 45 10.09 -0.18 -31.86
N VAL A 46 9.60 0.93 -31.32
CA VAL A 46 9.74 1.31 -29.92
C VAL A 46 8.40 1.82 -29.35
N PRO A 47 7.34 0.98 -29.33
CA PRO A 47 6.05 1.37 -28.75
C PRO A 47 6.17 1.65 -27.24
N LYS A 48 5.19 2.36 -26.67
CA LYS A 48 5.07 2.46 -25.22
C LYS A 48 4.71 1.11 -24.63
N ILE A 49 5.17 0.85 -23.41
CA ILE A 49 4.89 -0.41 -22.70
C ILE A 49 3.37 -0.62 -22.56
N LYS A 50 2.64 0.40 -22.11
CA LYS A 50 1.18 0.33 -21.97
C LYS A 50 0.40 0.16 -23.28
N ASP A 51 0.99 0.51 -24.42
CA ASP A 51 0.36 0.33 -25.73
C ASP A 51 0.69 -1.05 -26.33
N PHE A 52 1.60 -1.80 -25.69
CA PHE A 52 2.10 -3.09 -26.16
C PHE A 52 1.56 -4.28 -25.34
N VAL A 53 1.40 -4.11 -24.03
CA VAL A 53 0.82 -5.13 -23.14
C VAL A 53 -0.42 -4.60 -22.45
N GLU A 54 -1.40 -5.48 -22.24
CA GLU A 54 -2.64 -5.15 -21.52
C GLU A 54 -2.32 -4.90 -20.03
N LEU A 55 -2.35 -3.62 -19.64
CA LEU A 55 -2.20 -3.18 -18.26
C LEU A 55 -3.52 -2.60 -17.77
N THR A 56 -3.78 -2.77 -16.47
CA THR A 56 -4.88 -2.04 -15.81
C THR A 56 -4.66 -0.54 -15.95
N GLU A 57 -5.70 0.17 -16.40
CA GLU A 57 -5.65 1.61 -16.54
C GLU A 57 -5.61 2.30 -15.19
N LEU A 58 -5.04 3.50 -15.16
CA LEU A 58 -4.97 4.25 -13.91
C LEU A 58 -6.36 4.54 -13.34
N ASN A 59 -7.40 4.69 -14.17
CA ASN A 59 -8.79 4.94 -13.75
C ASN A 59 -9.39 3.77 -12.94
N ASP A 60 -8.92 2.55 -13.15
CA ASP A 60 -9.50 1.34 -12.56
C ASP A 60 -8.90 1.00 -11.19
N LEU A 61 -7.88 1.75 -10.73
CA LEU A 61 -7.28 1.50 -9.42
C LEU A 61 -8.21 2.01 -8.29
N VAL A 62 -8.35 1.23 -7.22
CA VAL A 62 -9.06 1.66 -6.01
C VAL A 62 -8.14 1.45 -4.81
N PHE A 63 -8.09 2.42 -3.91
CA PHE A 63 -7.11 2.47 -2.83
C PHE A 63 -7.77 2.21 -1.47
N ALA A 64 -7.20 1.27 -0.74
CA ALA A 64 -7.39 1.09 0.70
C ALA A 64 -6.02 1.15 1.38
N ALA A 65 -5.99 1.58 2.63
CA ALA A 65 -4.78 1.67 3.41
C ALA A 65 -5.01 1.29 4.87
N TRP A 66 -3.94 0.91 5.55
CA TRP A 66 -3.88 0.79 7.00
C TRP A 66 -2.79 1.73 7.52
N ASP A 67 -3.04 2.41 8.63
CA ASP A 67 -2.01 3.24 9.27
C ASP A 67 -2.29 3.34 10.77
N ILE A 68 -1.23 3.53 11.56
CA ILE A 68 -1.32 3.74 13.00
C ILE A 68 -1.81 5.15 13.35
N PHE A 69 -1.78 6.08 12.39
CA PHE A 69 -2.40 7.40 12.49
C PHE A 69 -3.76 7.42 11.77
N PRO A 70 -4.75 8.15 12.32
CA PRO A 70 -6.11 8.19 11.76
C PRO A 70 -6.28 9.21 10.63
N ASP A 71 -5.22 9.92 10.25
CA ASP A 71 -5.25 10.96 9.23
C ASP A 71 -5.69 10.39 7.88
N ASN A 72 -6.64 11.05 7.22
CA ASN A 72 -7.00 10.67 5.86
C ASN A 72 -5.87 11.00 4.87
N ALA A 73 -5.95 10.48 3.63
CA ALA A 73 -4.86 10.64 2.67
C ALA A 73 -4.52 12.10 2.33
N TYR A 74 -5.49 13.03 2.41
CA TYR A 74 -5.24 14.46 2.20
C TYR A 74 -4.44 15.07 3.35
N GLU A 75 -4.86 14.82 4.59
CA GLU A 75 -4.17 15.28 5.81
C GLU A 75 -2.75 14.71 5.88
N ALA A 76 -2.60 13.41 5.61
CA ALA A 76 -1.30 12.75 5.58
C ALA A 76 -0.41 13.28 4.44
N ALA A 77 -0.97 13.60 3.26
CA ALA A 77 -0.22 14.24 2.16
C ALA A 77 0.29 15.64 2.54
N LEU A 78 -0.54 16.45 3.18
CA LEU A 78 -0.16 17.78 3.67
C LEU A 78 0.96 17.69 4.71
N LYS A 79 0.85 16.77 5.68
CA LYS A 79 1.89 16.54 6.70
C LYS A 79 3.19 16.04 6.09
N ALA A 80 3.12 15.20 5.05
CA ALA A 80 4.30 14.69 4.36
C ALA A 80 5.06 15.78 3.58
N GLY A 81 4.38 16.83 3.11
CA GLY A 81 5.02 17.99 2.48
C GLY A 81 5.70 17.70 1.13
N VAL A 82 5.45 16.54 0.52
CA VAL A 82 6.02 16.18 -0.79
C VAL A 82 5.34 16.95 -1.92
N LEU A 83 4.02 17.02 -1.90
CA LEU A 83 3.22 17.84 -2.81
C LEU A 83 2.73 19.09 -2.08
N ARG A 84 2.73 20.23 -2.77
CA ARG A 84 2.17 21.48 -2.23
C ARG A 84 0.66 21.40 -2.15
N LYS A 85 0.06 22.17 -1.24
CA LYS A 85 -1.40 22.25 -1.05
C LYS A 85 -2.13 22.49 -2.37
N GLU A 86 -1.65 23.43 -3.18
CA GLU A 86 -2.23 23.74 -4.50
C GLU A 86 -2.26 22.56 -5.48
N HIS A 87 -1.36 21.58 -5.33
CA HIS A 87 -1.38 20.35 -6.13
C HIS A 87 -2.42 19.36 -5.62
N LEU A 88 -2.76 19.40 -4.32
CA LEU A 88 -3.67 18.45 -3.68
C LEU A 88 -5.13 18.91 -3.74
N GLU A 89 -5.39 20.22 -3.69
CA GLU A 89 -6.75 20.79 -3.72
C GLU A 89 -7.63 20.22 -4.86
N PRO A 90 -7.14 20.05 -6.11
CA PRO A 90 -7.99 19.52 -7.20
C PRO A 90 -8.46 18.08 -7.01
N VAL A 91 -7.86 17.32 -6.09
CA VAL A 91 -8.18 15.91 -5.80
C VAL A 91 -8.51 15.67 -4.32
N ARG A 92 -8.78 16.76 -3.59
CA ARG A 92 -9.03 16.74 -2.15
C ARG A 92 -10.20 15.84 -1.77
N ASP A 93 -11.34 15.99 -2.45
CA ASP A 93 -12.56 15.23 -2.16
C ASP A 93 -12.35 13.71 -2.28
N GLU A 94 -11.49 13.26 -3.20
CA GLU A 94 -11.14 11.85 -3.35
C GLU A 94 -10.13 11.39 -2.31
N LEU A 95 -9.15 12.23 -1.96
CA LEU A 95 -8.16 11.93 -0.94
C LEU A 95 -8.77 11.85 0.47
N GLU A 96 -9.68 12.74 0.83
CA GLU A 96 -10.35 12.75 2.15
C GLU A 96 -11.22 11.50 2.38
N LYS A 97 -11.71 10.86 1.30
CA LYS A 97 -12.45 9.59 1.37
C LYS A 97 -11.54 8.40 1.71
N ILE A 98 -10.25 8.51 1.46
CA ILE A 98 -9.28 7.44 1.76
C ILE A 98 -8.81 7.61 3.20
N LYS A 99 -9.57 7.02 4.12
CA LYS A 99 -9.23 6.96 5.55
C LYS A 99 -8.54 5.62 5.86
N PRO A 100 -7.42 5.62 6.59
CA PRO A 100 -6.72 4.39 6.91
C PRO A 100 -7.51 3.55 7.92
N LEU A 101 -7.60 2.26 7.66
CA LEU A 101 -8.08 1.28 8.63
C LEU A 101 -7.05 1.13 9.77
N PRO A 102 -7.46 0.66 10.97
CA PRO A 102 -6.52 0.41 12.06
C PRO A 102 -5.45 -0.61 11.64
N ALA A 103 -4.18 -0.31 11.89
CA ALA A 103 -3.06 -1.15 11.46
C ALA A 103 -2.65 -2.21 12.50
N VAL A 104 -2.06 -3.31 12.02
CA VAL A 104 -1.29 -4.21 12.89
C VAL A 104 0.07 -3.57 13.14
N PHE A 105 0.42 -3.38 14.42
CA PHE A 105 1.62 -2.64 14.80
C PHE A 105 2.23 -3.18 16.09
N ASP A 106 3.56 -3.28 16.12
CA ASP A 106 4.33 -3.68 17.28
C ASP A 106 5.58 -2.79 17.42
N ARG A 107 5.69 -2.09 18.56
CA ARG A 107 6.80 -1.18 18.87
C ARG A 107 8.15 -1.88 19.00
N ASN A 108 8.16 -3.21 19.20
CA ASN A 108 9.41 -3.98 19.17
C ASN A 108 10.07 -3.92 17.80
N TYR A 109 9.26 -3.81 16.74
CA TYR A 109 9.71 -3.75 15.36
C TYR A 109 9.94 -2.33 14.85
N VAL A 110 9.21 -1.35 15.39
CA VAL A 110 9.36 0.07 15.05
C VAL A 110 9.32 0.93 16.32
N LYS A 111 10.49 1.16 16.92
CA LYS A 111 10.60 1.72 18.29
C LYS A 111 10.18 3.19 18.45
N LYS A 112 10.40 4.01 17.42
CA LYS A 112 10.23 5.48 17.51
C LYS A 112 8.83 5.96 17.15
N LEU A 113 7.92 5.06 16.80
CA LEU A 113 6.57 5.41 16.41
C LEU A 113 5.57 4.78 17.38
N ASP A 114 4.45 5.46 17.55
CA ASP A 114 3.23 4.93 18.14
C ASP A 114 2.07 5.76 17.64
N GLY A 115 0.91 5.14 17.49
CA GLY A 115 -0.27 5.80 16.98
C GLY A 115 -1.53 5.18 17.58
N PRO A 116 -2.64 5.93 17.63
CA PRO A 116 -3.87 5.46 18.25
C PRO A 116 -4.67 4.48 17.39
N ASN A 117 -4.43 4.42 16.07
CA ASN A 117 -5.23 3.67 15.11
C ASN A 117 -4.68 2.24 14.91
N LYS A 118 -4.73 1.42 15.96
CA LYS A 118 -4.15 0.06 15.96
C LYS A 118 -5.23 -1.00 16.13
N LYS A 119 -5.06 -2.13 15.44
CA LYS A 119 -5.86 -3.34 15.72
C LYS A 119 -5.50 -3.90 17.09
N THR A 120 -6.48 -4.51 17.73
CA THR A 120 -6.32 -5.24 18.98
C THR A 120 -6.90 -6.64 18.82
N GLY A 121 -6.30 -7.63 19.48
CA GLY A 121 -6.68 -9.03 19.39
C GLY A 121 -5.95 -9.83 20.47
N ALA A 122 -6.49 -10.99 20.83
CA ALA A 122 -5.86 -11.85 21.83
C ALA A 122 -4.56 -12.46 21.30
N THR A 123 -4.54 -12.78 20.00
CA THR A 123 -3.40 -13.37 19.31
C THR A 123 -3.03 -12.61 18.04
N LYS A 124 -1.78 -12.75 17.56
CA LYS A 124 -1.37 -12.25 16.24
C LYS A 124 -2.18 -12.91 15.12
N TYR A 125 -2.65 -14.14 15.32
CA TYR A 125 -3.55 -14.82 14.40
C TYR A 125 -4.92 -14.11 14.31
N ASP A 126 -5.46 -13.63 15.42
CA ASP A 126 -6.69 -12.83 15.41
C ASP A 126 -6.52 -11.52 14.62
N LEU A 127 -5.34 -10.91 14.68
CA LEU A 127 -5.01 -9.73 13.89
C LEU A 127 -4.98 -10.05 12.38
N ALA A 128 -4.41 -11.20 12.00
CA ALA A 128 -4.45 -11.68 10.61
C ALA A 128 -5.89 -11.90 10.13
N LEU A 129 -6.74 -12.52 10.95
CA LEU A 129 -8.16 -12.72 10.62
C LEU A 129 -8.90 -11.38 10.42
N GLN A 130 -8.59 -10.37 11.23
CA GLN A 130 -9.14 -9.03 11.04
C GLN A 130 -8.66 -8.37 9.73
N LEU A 131 -7.38 -8.54 9.36
CA LEU A 131 -6.87 -8.06 8.07
C LEU A 131 -7.55 -8.77 6.90
N MET A 132 -7.73 -10.09 6.98
CA MET A 132 -8.46 -10.86 5.97
C MET A 132 -9.91 -10.37 5.83
N ALA A 133 -10.57 -10.05 6.96
CA ALA A 133 -11.92 -9.48 6.96
C ALA A 133 -11.97 -8.09 6.30
N ASP A 134 -11.01 -7.20 6.62
CA ASP A 134 -10.90 -5.88 5.98
C ASP A 134 -10.73 -6.01 4.46
N ILE A 135 -9.82 -6.92 4.02
CA ILE A 135 -9.52 -7.16 2.61
C ILE A 135 -10.76 -7.68 1.88
N LYS A 136 -11.47 -8.66 2.47
CA LYS A 136 -12.68 -9.22 1.89
C LYS A 136 -13.78 -8.17 1.78
N LYS A 137 -14.03 -7.41 2.85
CA LYS A 137 -15.01 -6.34 2.88
C LYS A 137 -14.72 -5.29 1.80
N PHE A 138 -13.48 -4.82 1.71
CA PHE A 138 -13.08 -3.83 0.71
C PHE A 138 -13.27 -4.35 -0.73
N LYS A 139 -12.98 -5.63 -0.98
CA LYS A 139 -13.22 -6.28 -2.27
C LYS A 139 -14.70 -6.27 -2.65
N GLU A 140 -15.56 -6.67 -1.72
CA GLU A 140 -17.00 -6.80 -1.93
C GLU A 140 -17.67 -5.43 -2.13
N GLU A 141 -17.35 -4.46 -1.27
CA GLU A 141 -17.92 -3.11 -1.32
C GLU A 141 -17.57 -2.35 -2.61
N ASN A 142 -16.44 -2.67 -3.23
CA ASN A 142 -15.94 -2.00 -4.44
C ASN A 142 -16.05 -2.87 -5.71
N GLY A 143 -16.65 -4.07 -5.62
CA GLY A 143 -16.82 -4.97 -6.77
C GLY A 143 -15.50 -5.37 -7.46
N LEU A 144 -14.42 -5.58 -6.69
CA LEU A 144 -13.07 -5.74 -7.25
C LEU A 144 -12.78 -7.18 -7.68
N ASN A 145 -12.24 -7.35 -8.89
CA ASN A 145 -11.81 -8.66 -9.40
C ASN A 145 -10.42 -9.09 -8.89
N ARG A 146 -9.53 -8.12 -8.65
CA ARG A 146 -8.14 -8.37 -8.24
C ARG A 146 -7.73 -7.41 -7.13
N LEU A 147 -6.92 -7.93 -6.21
CA LEU A 147 -6.35 -7.19 -5.10
C LEU A 147 -4.83 -7.32 -5.14
N VAL A 148 -4.15 -6.22 -4.82
CA VAL A 148 -2.69 -6.19 -4.65
C VAL A 148 -2.40 -5.43 -3.36
N MET A 149 -1.52 -5.99 -2.54
CA MET A 149 -0.98 -5.32 -1.36
C MET A 149 0.46 -4.88 -1.62
N ILE A 150 0.80 -3.66 -1.22
CA ILE A 150 2.16 -3.11 -1.32
C ILE A 150 2.50 -2.48 0.03
N TRP A 151 3.52 -3.00 0.71
CA TRP A 151 4.00 -2.46 1.98
C TRP A 151 4.72 -1.13 1.77
N CYS A 152 4.16 -0.05 2.33
CA CYS A 152 4.74 1.29 2.36
C CYS A 152 4.86 1.84 3.79
N ALA A 153 4.72 0.98 4.80
CA ALA A 153 4.88 1.35 6.20
C ALA A 153 6.36 1.44 6.56
N SER A 154 6.62 1.84 7.80
CA SER A 154 7.98 2.04 8.30
C SER A 154 8.81 0.76 8.21
N THR A 155 10.10 0.92 7.92
CA THR A 155 11.06 -0.18 7.95
C THR A 155 11.13 -0.78 9.34
N GLU A 156 10.84 -2.08 9.43
CA GLU A 156 10.98 -2.86 10.66
C GLU A 156 12.44 -3.20 10.92
N VAL A 157 12.81 -3.40 12.19
CA VAL A 157 14.16 -3.88 12.55
C VAL A 157 14.45 -5.22 11.89
N PHE A 158 15.71 -5.41 11.49
CA PHE A 158 16.16 -6.67 10.91
C PHE A 158 15.99 -7.83 11.89
N MET A 159 15.61 -8.99 11.35
CA MET A 159 15.47 -10.25 12.07
C MET A 159 16.31 -11.33 11.42
N LYS A 160 16.86 -12.22 12.25
CA LYS A 160 17.40 -13.49 11.75
C LYS A 160 16.24 -14.49 11.57
N PRO A 161 16.35 -15.42 10.61
CA PRO A 161 15.43 -16.55 10.53
C PRO A 161 15.34 -17.30 11.86
N ASP A 162 14.12 -17.66 12.24
CA ASP A 162 13.78 -18.42 13.44
C ASP A 162 13.06 -19.72 13.01
N PRO A 163 13.15 -20.83 13.76
CA PRO A 163 12.39 -22.05 13.46
C PRO A 163 10.89 -21.82 13.23
N VAL A 164 10.28 -20.79 13.83
CA VAL A 164 8.87 -20.47 13.58
C VAL A 164 8.57 -20.03 12.16
N HIS A 165 9.56 -19.53 11.41
CA HIS A 165 9.40 -19.07 10.03
C HIS A 165 9.55 -20.18 8.99
N ALA A 166 9.94 -21.39 9.41
CA ALA A 166 10.40 -22.44 8.49
C ALA A 166 9.29 -23.03 7.60
N THR A 167 8.06 -23.06 8.09
CA THR A 167 6.91 -23.69 7.42
C THR A 167 5.65 -22.85 7.63
N VAL A 168 4.62 -23.09 6.80
CA VAL A 168 3.32 -22.44 6.98
C VAL A 168 2.72 -22.83 8.33
N GLU A 169 2.81 -24.10 8.70
CA GLU A 169 2.28 -24.65 9.94
C GLU A 169 2.97 -24.04 11.17
N SER A 170 4.31 -23.90 11.13
CA SER A 170 5.07 -23.27 12.22
C SER A 170 4.76 -21.79 12.35
N LEU A 171 4.56 -21.09 11.23
CA LEU A 171 4.23 -19.66 11.20
C LEU A 171 2.83 -19.42 11.79
N GLU A 172 1.85 -20.20 11.37
CA GLU A 172 0.48 -20.13 11.90
C GLU A 172 0.42 -20.45 13.39
N LYS A 173 1.13 -21.50 13.84
CA LYS A 173 1.23 -21.83 15.26
C LYS A 173 1.86 -20.68 16.05
N ALA A 174 2.95 -20.10 15.54
CA ALA A 174 3.62 -18.99 16.19
C ALA A 174 2.76 -17.72 16.25
N MET A 175 1.90 -17.46 15.27
CA MET A 175 0.90 -16.40 15.34
C MET A 175 -0.14 -16.65 16.45
N LYS A 176 -0.63 -17.89 16.57
CA LYS A 176 -1.58 -18.28 17.63
C LYS A 176 -0.96 -18.19 19.03
N ASP A 177 0.32 -18.51 19.14
CA ASP A 177 1.09 -18.47 20.39
C ASP A 177 1.65 -17.07 20.73
N ASN A 178 1.34 -16.03 19.94
CA ASN A 178 1.92 -14.68 20.09
C ASN A 178 3.46 -14.64 20.07
N HIS A 179 4.10 -15.53 19.34
CA HIS A 179 5.55 -15.66 19.35
C HIS A 179 6.21 -14.31 19.00
N PRO A 180 7.20 -13.83 19.77
CA PRO A 180 7.78 -12.51 19.59
C PRO A 180 8.43 -12.35 18.22
N ALA A 181 8.93 -13.43 17.62
CA ALA A 181 9.57 -13.43 16.30
C ALA A 181 8.61 -13.27 15.10
N ILE A 182 7.32 -13.05 15.32
CA ILE A 182 6.39 -12.69 14.23
C ILE A 182 6.31 -11.16 14.13
N ALA A 183 6.83 -10.59 13.05
CA ALA A 183 6.76 -9.16 12.79
C ALA A 183 5.39 -8.76 12.20
N PRO A 184 4.92 -7.51 12.40
CA PRO A 184 3.71 -7.01 11.76
C PRO A 184 3.68 -7.23 10.25
N SER A 185 4.78 -6.99 9.53
CA SER A 185 4.86 -7.25 8.08
C SER A 185 4.61 -8.69 7.65
N MET A 186 4.83 -9.68 8.52
CA MET A 186 4.55 -11.09 8.25
C MET A 186 3.06 -11.45 8.41
N ILE A 187 2.29 -10.60 9.12
CA ILE A 187 0.85 -10.78 9.37
C ILE A 187 0.03 -10.23 8.18
N TYR A 188 0.57 -9.24 7.48
CA TYR A 188 0.01 -8.65 6.27
C TYR A 188 0.26 -9.52 5.03
#